data_AF-A0A3B8UGZ4-F1
#
_entry.id   AF-A0A3B8UGZ4-F1
#
_cell.length_a   1.000
_cell.length_b   1.000
_cell.length_c   1.000
_cell.angle_alpha   90.00
_cell.angle_beta   90.00
_cell.angle_gamma   90.00
#
_symmetry.space_group_name_H-M   'P 1'
#
loop_
_entity.id
_entity.type
_entity.pdbx_description
1 polymer ?
#
loop_
_entity_poly.entity_id
_entity_poly.type
_entity_poly.pdbx_seq_one_letter_code
_entity_poly.pdbx_strand_id
1 'polypeptide(L)'
;MEDYASGIRPDDVMTRVARGLTPEARRVVAAWYAGLPAPAVAEHASAASPPPIWLNGDAARGITACAACHGAEGQGAGAGQPTVAGQPASYTLEQIDRWQSGKRRNDPRGVMAAAVQHLSEQEARAIAEWLSTRPAAQAQANASASASVSASAAARPAASRETRRPDRSDGA
;
A
#
# COMPACT_ATOMS: atom_id res chain seq x y z
N MET A 1 -3.70 5.95 4.68
CA MET A 1 -3.87 7.42 4.76
C MET A 1 -4.40 7.83 6.14
N GLU A 2 -5.36 7.10 6.71
CA GLU A 2 -5.90 7.43 8.04
C GLU A 2 -4.83 7.49 9.14
N ASP A 3 -3.91 6.52 9.20
CA ASP A 3 -2.85 6.50 10.22
C ASP A 3 -1.92 7.72 10.18
N TYR A 4 -1.70 8.27 8.97
CA TYR A 4 -0.93 9.50 8.80
C TYR A 4 -1.72 10.73 9.27
N ALA A 5 -3.03 10.74 9.01
CA ALA A 5 -3.89 11.84 9.42
C ALA A 5 -4.10 11.89 10.94
N SER A 6 -4.27 10.72 11.57
CA SER A 6 -4.41 10.56 13.02
C SER A 6 -3.09 10.74 13.78
N GLY A 7 -1.95 10.61 13.10
CA GLY A 7 -0.62 10.73 13.69
C GLY A 7 -0.10 9.43 14.31
N ILE A 8 -0.83 8.31 14.21
CA ILE A 8 -0.36 6.98 14.64
C ILE A 8 0.86 6.53 13.80
N ARG A 9 0.92 6.99 12.55
CA ARG A 9 2.09 6.89 11.68
C ARG A 9 2.63 8.30 11.41
N PRO A 10 3.58 8.81 12.22
CA PRO A 10 4.08 10.17 12.06
C PRO A 10 4.98 10.27 10.83
N ASP A 11 4.72 11.24 9.96
CA ASP A 11 5.61 11.60 8.84
C ASP A 11 5.31 13.02 8.36
N ASP A 12 6.34 13.87 8.23
CA ASP A 12 6.15 15.31 7.98
C ASP A 12 5.46 15.62 6.65
N VAL A 13 5.71 14.81 5.62
CA VAL A 13 5.13 14.98 4.30
C VAL A 13 3.74 14.36 4.28
N MET A 14 3.64 13.07 4.62
CA MET A 14 2.40 12.32 4.50
C MET A 14 1.33 12.76 5.50
N THR A 15 1.69 13.25 6.69
CA THR A 15 0.72 13.82 7.63
C THR A 15 0.05 15.07 7.06
N ARG A 16 0.80 15.97 6.40
CA ARG A 16 0.22 17.16 5.76
C ARG A 16 -0.68 16.80 4.59
N VAL A 17 -0.23 15.89 3.73
CA VAL A 17 -1.02 15.39 2.59
C VAL A 17 -2.31 14.73 3.09
N ALA A 18 -2.22 13.83 4.06
CA ALA A 18 -3.37 13.10 4.56
C ALA A 18 -4.38 14.02 5.25
N ARG A 19 -3.92 14.98 6.06
CA ARG A 19 -4.81 15.95 6.74
C ARG A 19 -5.50 16.92 5.77
N GLY A 20 -4.88 17.21 4.62
CA GLY A 20 -5.50 18.01 3.56
C GLY A 20 -6.63 17.29 2.82
N LEU A 21 -6.76 15.97 2.94
CA LEU A 21 -7.81 15.17 2.32
C LEU A 21 -8.93 14.85 3.32
N THR A 22 -10.19 14.89 2.84
CA THR A 22 -11.33 14.35 3.59
C THR A 22 -11.24 12.82 3.70
N PRO A 23 -11.91 12.17 4.67
CA PRO A 23 -11.92 10.71 4.78
C PRO A 23 -12.40 10.02 3.49
N GLU A 24 -13.38 10.59 2.79
CA GLU A 24 -13.84 10.09 1.50
C GLU A 24 -12.75 10.21 0.42
N ALA A 25 -12.10 11.38 0.31
CA ALA A 25 -11.02 11.57 -0.64
C ALA A 25 -9.83 10.62 -0.39
N ARG A 26 -9.51 10.31 0.87
CA ARG A 26 -8.47 9.32 1.22
C ARG A 26 -8.81 7.93 0.69
N ARG A 27 -10.09 7.51 0.76
CA ARG A 27 -10.55 6.24 0.19
C ARG A 27 -10.45 6.23 -1.34
N VAL A 28 -10.88 7.31 -2.00
CA VAL A 28 -10.81 7.44 -3.47
C VAL A 28 -9.36 7.37 -3.95
N VAL A 29 -8.44 8.10 -3.33
CA VAL A 29 -7.01 8.06 -3.67
C VAL A 29 -6.44 6.66 -3.46
N ALA A 30 -6.77 6.00 -2.34
CA ALA A 30 -6.32 4.62 -2.09
C ALA A 30 -6.83 3.64 -3.16
N ALA A 31 -8.10 3.74 -3.54
CA ALA A 31 -8.69 2.91 -4.59
C ALA A 31 -8.03 3.17 -5.96
N TRP A 32 -7.72 4.43 -6.27
CA TRP A 32 -7.04 4.80 -7.51
C TRP A 32 -5.64 4.17 -7.60
N TYR A 33 -4.80 4.31 -6.57
CA TYR A 33 -3.47 3.68 -6.56
C TYR A 33 -3.54 2.15 -6.59
N ALA A 34 -4.52 1.54 -5.93
CA ALA A 34 -4.72 0.09 -5.97
C ALA A 34 -5.14 -0.43 -7.36
N GLY A 35 -5.70 0.43 -8.21
CA GLY A 35 -6.07 0.12 -9.59
C GLY A 35 -4.96 0.33 -10.61
N LEU A 36 -3.83 0.95 -10.22
CA LEU A 36 -2.70 1.12 -11.12
C LEU A 36 -2.02 -0.23 -11.38
N PRO A 37 -1.45 -0.45 -12.59
CA PRO A 37 -0.54 -1.56 -12.78
C PRO A 37 0.63 -1.43 -11.80
N ALA A 38 1.11 -2.58 -11.29
CA ALA A 38 2.34 -2.58 -10.50
C ALA A 38 3.45 -1.89 -11.33
N PRO A 39 4.23 -0.99 -10.71
CA PRO A 39 5.29 -0.30 -11.42
C PRO A 39 6.22 -1.35 -12.03
N ALA A 40 6.51 -1.20 -13.31
CA ALA A 40 7.44 -2.06 -14.02
C ALA A 40 8.87 -1.77 -13.55
N VAL A 41 9.28 -2.33 -12.43
CA VAL A 41 10.69 -2.36 -11.99
C VAL A 41 10.91 -3.65 -11.19
N ALA A 42 11.97 -4.41 -11.41
CA ALA A 42 13.29 -4.00 -11.89
C ALA A 42 13.71 -4.69 -13.21
N GLU A 43 14.33 -3.95 -14.14
CA GLU A 43 15.26 -4.51 -15.14
C GLU A 43 16.39 -5.35 -14.47
N HIS A 44 16.49 -5.28 -13.14
CA HIS A 44 17.41 -6.02 -12.28
C HIS A 44 16.68 -6.95 -11.30
N ALA A 45 15.62 -7.64 -11.74
CA ALA A 45 15.07 -8.76 -10.97
C ALA A 45 16.22 -9.76 -10.72
N SER A 46 16.63 -9.86 -9.45
CA SER A 46 17.84 -10.60 -9.09
C SER A 46 17.50 -12.04 -8.74
N ALA A 47 18.29 -13.00 -9.20
CA ALA A 47 18.23 -14.40 -8.75
C ALA A 47 18.74 -14.59 -7.30
N ALA A 48 19.13 -13.51 -6.61
CA ALA A 48 19.59 -13.56 -5.23
C ALA A 48 18.58 -14.26 -4.31
N SER A 49 19.09 -15.19 -3.52
CA SER A 49 18.33 -15.87 -2.47
C SER A 49 17.92 -14.88 -1.37
N PRO A 50 16.76 -15.10 -0.72
CA PRO A 50 16.37 -14.31 0.44
C PRO A 50 17.39 -14.43 1.58
N PRO A 51 17.57 -13.38 2.39
CA PRO A 51 18.30 -13.48 3.65
C PRO A 51 17.73 -14.62 4.52
N PRO A 52 18.55 -15.43 5.21
CA PRO A 52 18.05 -16.53 6.03
C PRO A 52 16.99 -16.11 7.07
N ILE A 53 17.18 -14.92 7.67
CA ILE A 53 16.24 -14.34 8.64
C ILE A 53 14.84 -14.11 8.06
N TRP A 54 14.72 -13.88 6.75
CA TRP A 54 13.44 -13.68 6.07
C TRP A 54 12.59 -14.95 6.05
N LEU A 55 13.22 -16.08 5.71
CA LEU A 55 12.53 -17.38 5.58
C LEU A 55 12.38 -18.09 6.91
N ASN A 56 13.39 -17.99 7.78
CA ASN A 56 13.51 -18.84 8.96
C ASN A 56 13.16 -18.10 10.26
N GLY A 57 13.31 -16.77 10.27
CA GLY A 57 13.33 -16.03 11.52
C GLY A 57 14.49 -16.47 12.41
N ASP A 58 14.36 -16.19 13.71
CA ASP A 58 15.27 -16.62 14.75
C ASP A 58 14.48 -16.77 16.06
N ALA A 59 14.09 -18.01 16.38
CA ALA A 59 13.29 -18.30 17.56
C ALA A 59 14.01 -17.96 18.87
N ALA A 60 15.35 -18.05 18.92
CA ALA A 60 16.13 -17.71 20.11
C ALA A 60 16.10 -16.21 20.40
N ARG A 61 16.01 -15.37 19.35
CA ARG A 61 15.80 -13.92 19.46
C ARG A 61 14.33 -13.49 19.43
N GLY A 62 13.38 -14.43 19.37
CA GLY A 62 11.95 -14.12 19.27
C GLY A 62 11.55 -13.52 17.91
N ILE A 63 12.35 -13.68 16.87
CA ILE A 63 12.08 -13.16 15.53
C ILE A 63 11.30 -14.21 14.76
N THR A 64 10.02 -13.93 14.47
CA THR A 64 9.23 -14.77 13.59
C THR A 64 9.69 -14.59 12.14
N ALA A 65 9.68 -15.66 11.34
CA ALA A 65 9.99 -15.59 9.92
C ALA A 65 9.10 -14.56 9.20
N CYS A 66 9.73 -13.60 8.51
CA CYS A 66 9.02 -12.53 7.79
C CYS A 66 8.09 -13.11 6.71
N ALA A 67 8.57 -14.16 6.04
CA ALA A 67 7.83 -14.87 5.00
C ALA A 67 6.52 -15.50 5.49
N ALA A 68 6.36 -15.75 6.80
CA ALA A 68 5.12 -16.30 7.36
C ALA A 68 3.92 -15.35 7.19
N CYS A 69 4.16 -14.04 7.06
CA CYS A 69 3.11 -13.06 6.81
C CYS A 69 3.28 -12.34 5.47
N HIS A 70 4.51 -12.06 5.05
CA HIS A 70 4.78 -11.31 3.82
C HIS A 70 4.97 -12.21 2.59
N GLY A 71 4.94 -13.53 2.73
CA GLY A 71 5.18 -14.48 1.65
C GLY A 71 6.66 -14.69 1.35
N ALA A 72 6.97 -15.78 0.64
CA ALA A 72 8.36 -16.18 0.37
C ALA A 72 9.18 -15.11 -0.37
N GLU A 73 8.54 -14.30 -1.21
CA GLU A 73 9.17 -13.25 -2.01
C GLU A 73 8.71 -11.83 -1.62
N GLY A 74 7.99 -11.67 -0.50
CA GLY A 74 7.44 -10.38 -0.09
C GLY A 74 6.16 -9.98 -0.83
N GLN A 75 5.52 -10.90 -1.54
CA GLN A 75 4.32 -10.64 -2.32
C GLN A 75 3.08 -10.28 -1.47
N GLY A 76 3.11 -10.55 -0.17
CA GLY A 76 1.99 -10.34 0.75
C GLY A 76 0.93 -11.44 0.66
N ALA A 77 -0.03 -11.41 1.58
CA ALA A 77 -1.12 -12.40 1.68
C ALA A 77 -2.52 -11.75 1.74
N GLY A 78 -2.61 -10.43 1.55
CA GLY A 78 -3.87 -9.69 1.53
C GLY A 78 -4.04 -8.73 2.72
N ALA A 79 -5.27 -8.58 3.20
CA ALA A 79 -5.62 -7.58 4.21
C ALA A 79 -4.82 -7.76 5.51
N GLY A 80 -4.06 -6.74 5.89
CA GLY A 80 -3.18 -6.75 7.06
C GLY A 80 -1.84 -7.46 6.86
N GLN A 81 -1.56 -8.01 5.68
CA GLN A 81 -0.28 -8.60 5.29
C GLN A 81 0.19 -7.96 3.97
N PRO A 82 0.70 -6.72 4.03
CA PRO A 82 0.98 -5.94 2.84
C PRO A 82 2.10 -6.57 2.01
N THR A 83 2.02 -6.36 0.70
CA THR A 83 3.15 -6.55 -0.21
C THR A 83 4.30 -5.63 0.18
N VAL A 84 5.50 -6.19 0.27
CA VAL A 84 6.75 -5.48 0.54
C VAL A 84 7.80 -5.72 -0.55
N ALA A 85 7.55 -6.64 -1.47
CA ALA A 85 8.33 -6.83 -2.70
C ALA A 85 8.35 -5.55 -3.55
N GLY A 86 9.52 -5.22 -4.10
CA GLY A 86 9.72 -4.04 -4.95
C GLY A 86 9.74 -2.70 -4.20
N GLN A 87 9.64 -2.71 -2.87
CA GLN A 87 9.77 -1.48 -2.08
C GLN A 87 11.22 -0.97 -2.10
N PRO A 88 11.45 0.34 -2.24
CA PRO A 88 12.80 0.91 -2.22
C PRO A 88 13.54 0.51 -0.94
N ALA A 89 14.82 0.14 -1.06
CA ALA A 89 15.62 -0.30 0.09
C ALA A 89 15.66 0.76 1.20
N SER A 90 15.84 2.03 0.84
CA SER A 90 15.82 3.15 1.79
C SER A 90 14.52 3.25 2.56
N TYR A 91 13.37 3.14 1.86
CA TYR A 91 12.06 3.16 2.49
C TYR A 91 11.87 1.98 3.44
N THR A 92 12.19 0.76 3.00
CA THR A 92 12.04 -0.44 3.82
C THR A 92 12.89 -0.37 5.09
N LEU A 93 14.15 0.05 4.97
CA LEU A 93 15.05 0.22 6.11
C LEU A 93 14.52 1.28 7.08
N GLU A 94 14.04 2.41 6.57
CA GLU A 94 13.43 3.45 7.39
C GLU A 94 12.16 2.96 8.12
N GLN A 95 11.34 2.13 7.46
CA GLN A 95 10.17 1.56 8.12
C GLN A 95 10.56 0.60 9.25
N ILE A 96 11.60 -0.22 9.07
CA ILE A 96 12.12 -1.11 10.11
C ILE A 96 12.61 -0.28 11.31
N ASP A 97 13.43 0.75 11.09
CA ASP A 97 13.91 1.65 12.15
C ASP A 97 12.75 2.32 12.90
N ARG A 98 11.74 2.79 12.17
CA ARG A 98 10.56 3.42 12.79
C ARG A 98 9.75 2.45 13.63
N TRP A 99 9.72 1.16 13.29
CA TRP A 99 9.11 0.15 14.15
C TRP A 99 9.97 -0.16 15.38
N GLN A 100 11.29 -0.35 15.21
CA GLN A 100 12.23 -0.64 16.31
C GLN A 100 12.30 0.49 17.35
N SER A 101 12.26 1.75 16.89
CA SER A 101 12.22 2.93 17.76
C SER A 101 10.81 3.24 18.29
N GLY A 102 9.82 2.47 17.87
CA GLY A 102 8.41 2.68 18.20
C GLY A 102 7.79 3.92 17.55
N LYS A 103 8.48 4.69 16.71
CA LYS A 103 7.89 5.85 16.00
C LYS A 103 6.67 5.46 15.17
N ARG A 104 6.68 4.29 14.54
CA ARG A 104 5.53 3.71 13.84
C ARG A 104 4.82 2.72 14.76
N ARG A 105 3.50 2.90 14.91
CA ARG A 105 2.68 2.14 15.89
C ARG A 105 1.33 1.68 15.33
N ASN A 106 1.19 1.68 14.01
CA ASN A 106 -0.07 1.36 13.34
C ASN A 106 -0.29 -0.16 13.20
N ASP A 107 0.06 -0.91 14.23
CA ASP A 107 -0.16 -2.35 14.38
C ASP A 107 -0.72 -2.61 15.79
N PRO A 108 -2.06 -2.65 15.93
CA PRO A 108 -2.71 -2.80 17.23
C PRO A 108 -2.34 -4.09 17.98
N ARG A 109 -1.88 -5.13 17.28
CA ARG A 109 -1.48 -6.41 17.88
C ARG A 109 0.03 -6.51 18.10
N GLY A 110 0.80 -5.51 17.69
CA GLY A 110 2.26 -5.46 17.88
C GLY A 110 3.04 -6.56 17.16
N VAL A 111 2.44 -7.24 16.18
CA VAL A 111 3.03 -8.35 15.43
C VAL A 111 4.28 -7.91 14.67
N MET A 112 4.20 -6.83 13.89
CA MET A 112 5.33 -6.29 13.14
C MET A 112 6.37 -5.64 14.04
N ALA A 113 5.94 -4.93 15.08
CA ALA A 113 6.87 -4.33 16.04
C ALA A 113 7.73 -5.42 16.70
N ALA A 114 7.11 -6.52 17.15
CA ALA A 114 7.82 -7.66 17.71
C ALA A 114 8.73 -8.35 16.69
N ALA A 115 8.26 -8.55 15.45
CA ALA A 115 9.02 -9.23 14.40
C ALA A 115 10.34 -8.52 14.05
N VAL A 116 10.41 -7.19 14.19
CA VAL A 116 11.63 -6.43 13.85
C VAL A 116 12.46 -6.01 15.06
N GLN A 117 11.92 -6.12 16.28
CA GLN A 117 12.51 -5.55 17.49
C GLN A 117 13.96 -5.98 17.75
N HIS A 118 14.30 -7.21 17.36
CA HIS A 118 15.61 -7.84 17.61
C HIS A 118 16.44 -8.08 16.34
N LEU A 119 16.03 -7.50 15.21
CA LEU A 119 16.86 -7.50 14.00
C LEU A 119 18.12 -6.67 14.23
N SER A 120 19.25 -7.23 13.83
CA SER A 120 20.48 -6.45 13.67
C SER A 120 20.37 -5.49 12.48
N GLU A 121 21.22 -4.46 12.48
CA GLU A 121 21.29 -3.52 11.37
C GLU A 121 21.65 -4.21 10.05
N GLN A 122 22.53 -5.21 10.10
CA GLN A 122 22.96 -5.99 8.93
C GLN A 122 21.79 -6.79 8.34
N GLU A 123 20.97 -7.41 9.19
CA GLU A 123 19.77 -8.14 8.76
C GLU A 123 18.72 -7.19 8.18
N ALA A 124 18.49 -6.04 8.81
CA ALA A 124 17.54 -5.04 8.31
C ALA A 124 17.95 -4.51 6.93
N ARG A 125 19.24 -4.21 6.73
CA ARG A 125 19.80 -3.80 5.43
C ARG A 125 19.66 -4.91 4.38
N ALA A 126 20.03 -6.14 4.73
CA ALA A 126 19.93 -7.28 3.81
C ALA A 126 18.48 -7.54 3.36
N ILE A 127 17.50 -7.45 4.27
CA ILE A 127 16.07 -7.55 3.94
C ILE A 127 15.66 -6.43 2.98
N ALA A 128 16.03 -5.19 3.29
CA ALA A 128 15.65 -4.02 2.50
C ALA A 128 16.23 -4.04 1.07
N GLU A 129 17.51 -4.37 0.94
CA GLU A 129 18.19 -4.51 -0.35
C GLU A 129 17.56 -5.64 -1.17
N TRP A 130 17.38 -6.82 -0.57
CA TRP A 130 16.78 -7.95 -1.26
C TRP A 130 15.36 -7.67 -1.74
N LEU A 131 14.50 -7.10 -0.89
CA LEU A 131 13.12 -6.74 -1.25
C LEU A 131 13.05 -5.74 -2.40
N SER A 132 13.99 -4.80 -2.49
CA SER A 132 14.03 -3.81 -3.58
C SER A 132 14.29 -4.42 -4.96
N THR A 133 14.82 -5.65 -5.00
CA THR A 133 15.09 -6.40 -6.24
C THR A 133 13.99 -7.41 -6.57
N ARG A 134 13.00 -7.58 -5.69
CA ARG A 134 11.85 -8.46 -5.96
C ARG A 134 10.88 -7.76 -6.91
N PRO A 135 10.24 -8.48 -7.84
CA PRO A 135 9.18 -7.91 -8.66
C PRO A 135 8.09 -7.31 -7.76
N ALA A 136 7.69 -6.06 -8.02
CA ALA A 136 6.53 -5.49 -7.36
C ALA A 136 5.33 -6.40 -7.63
N ALA A 137 4.69 -6.93 -6.59
CA ALA A 137 3.56 -7.82 -6.79
C ALA A 137 2.46 -7.03 -7.51
N GLN A 138 1.94 -7.60 -8.60
CA GLN A 138 0.70 -7.11 -9.19
C GLN A 138 -0.35 -7.10 -8.09
N ALA A 139 -1.04 -5.99 -7.90
CA ALA A 139 -2.24 -5.97 -7.06
C ALA A 139 -3.15 -7.08 -7.58
N GLN A 140 -3.24 -8.18 -6.84
CA GLN A 140 -3.91 -9.39 -7.29
C GLN A 140 -5.36 -9.02 -7.64
N ALA A 141 -5.64 -9.03 -8.94
CA ALA A 141 -6.95 -9.12 -9.57
C ALA A 141 -8.14 -8.50 -8.79
N ASN A 142 -8.18 -7.18 -8.67
CA ASN A 142 -9.44 -6.42 -8.57
C ASN A 142 -10.24 -6.43 -9.90
N ALA A 143 -10.13 -7.51 -10.69
CA ALA A 143 -10.91 -7.73 -11.90
C ALA A 143 -12.40 -7.83 -11.59
N SER A 144 -12.76 -8.30 -10.39
CA SER A 144 -14.16 -8.45 -9.97
C SER A 144 -14.77 -7.16 -9.38
N ALA A 145 -13.95 -6.22 -8.88
CA ALA A 145 -14.42 -4.95 -8.32
C ALA A 145 -14.45 -3.80 -9.35
N SER A 146 -13.55 -3.83 -10.34
CA SER A 146 -13.53 -2.81 -11.41
C SER A 146 -14.66 -2.99 -12.43
N ALA A 147 -15.18 -4.21 -12.56
CA ALA A 147 -16.35 -4.52 -13.39
C ALA A 147 -17.65 -3.89 -12.85
N SER A 148 -17.83 -3.83 -11.52
CA SER A 148 -19.07 -3.33 -10.90
C SER A 148 -19.15 -1.80 -10.85
N VAL A 149 -18.01 -1.11 -10.76
CA VAL A 149 -17.96 0.36 -10.83
C VAL A 149 -18.20 0.86 -12.26
N SER A 150 -17.64 0.17 -13.27
CA SER A 150 -17.85 0.50 -14.68
C SER A 150 -19.31 0.26 -15.12
N ALA A 151 -19.96 -0.78 -14.57
CA ALA A 151 -21.38 -1.04 -14.79
C ALA A 151 -22.29 0.03 -14.16
N SER A 152 -21.94 0.56 -12.98
CA SER A 152 -22.73 1.60 -12.31
C SER A 152 -22.58 2.99 -12.95
N ALA A 153 -21.42 3.28 -13.54
CA ALA A 153 -21.20 4.52 -14.29
C ALA A 153 -21.96 4.54 -15.63
N ALA A 154 -22.11 3.38 -16.28
CA ALA A 154 -22.87 3.25 -17.53
C ALA A 154 -24.40 3.27 -17.33
N ALA A 155 -24.89 3.06 -16.10
CA ALA A 155 -26.32 2.96 -15.79
C ALA A 155 -27.00 4.29 -15.38
N ARG A 156 -26.34 5.45 -15.54
CA ARG A 156 -27.02 6.74 -15.30
C ARG A 156 -28.11 6.94 -16.36
N PRO A 157 -29.40 7.07 -16.00
CA PRO A 157 -30.46 7.25 -16.98
C PRO A 157 -30.33 8.62 -17.65
N ALA A 158 -30.50 8.63 -18.98
CA ALA A 158 -30.61 9.83 -19.79
C ALA A 158 -31.92 10.57 -19.47
N ALA A 159 -31.96 11.32 -18.37
CA ALA A 159 -33.07 12.19 -18.03
C ALA A 159 -32.55 13.61 -17.84
N SER A 160 -32.57 14.38 -18.94
CA SER A 160 -32.78 15.84 -19.02
C SER A 160 -32.58 16.28 -20.47
N ARG A 161 -33.60 16.09 -21.32
CA ARG A 161 -33.75 16.92 -22.52
C ARG A 161 -34.72 18.03 -22.17
N GLU A 162 -34.13 19.16 -21.80
CA GLU A 162 -34.62 20.54 -21.88
C GLU A 162 -35.97 20.67 -22.62
N THR A 163 -37.00 21.09 -21.90
CA THR A 163 -38.24 21.58 -22.49
C THR A 163 -37.95 22.88 -23.22
N ARG A 164 -37.80 22.80 -24.55
CA ARG A 164 -37.72 23.96 -25.45
C ARG A 164 -39.01 24.76 -25.35
N ARG A 165 -38.95 25.90 -24.65
CA ARG A 165 -39.97 26.93 -24.61
C ARG A 165 -39.97 27.68 -25.96
N PRO A 166 -41.07 27.72 -26.74
CA PRO A 166 -41.08 28.46 -27.98
C PRO A 166 -41.22 29.97 -27.75
N ASP A 167 -40.71 30.67 -28.75
CA ASP A 167 -40.38 32.08 -28.86
C ASP A 167 -41.59 33.02 -28.70
N ARG A 168 -41.37 34.20 -28.09
CA ARG A 168 -42.32 35.31 -28.11
C ARG A 168 -41.99 36.15 -29.34
N SER A 169 -42.85 36.10 -30.35
CA SER A 169 -42.85 37.06 -31.45
C SER A 169 -43.62 38.32 -31.03
N ASP A 170 -42.94 39.47 -31.06
CA ASP A 170 -43.52 40.81 -31.11
C ASP A 170 -44.31 41.01 -32.42
N GLY A 171 -45.38 41.82 -32.36
CA GLY A 171 -45.89 42.55 -33.53
C GLY A 171 -47.40 42.78 -33.59
N ALA A 172 -47.83 43.94 -33.07
CA ALA A 172 -48.82 44.91 -33.60
C ALA A 172 -49.64 45.57 -32.48
#